data_AF-A0A534NKH6-F1
#
_entry.id   AF-A0A534NKH6-F1
#
_cell.length_a   1.000
_cell.length_b   1.000
_cell.length_c   1.000
_cell.angle_alpha   90.00
_cell.angle_beta   90.00
_cell.angle_gamma   90.00
#
_symmetry.space_group_name_H-M   'P 1'
#
loop_
_entity.id
_entity.type
_entity.pdbx_description
1 polymer ?
#
loop_
_entity_poly.entity_id
_entity_poly.type
_entity_poly.pdbx_seq_one_letter_code
_entity_poly.pdbx_strand_id
1 'polypeptide(L)' 'VADAGTFGASRLPAFSQLDMRAQYSFVHDLWRLAVYLDVQNVLNHRNQEVHLFDYRYRSDGYIGGLPILPTLGLKASF' A
#
# COMPACT_ATOMS: atom_id res chain seq x y z
N VAL A 1 -6.68 -31.93 -12.47
CA VAL A 1 -6.92 -31.29 -13.78
C VAL A 1 -6.89 -29.80 -13.53
N ALA A 2 -5.96 -29.07 -14.13
CA ALA A 2 -5.80 -27.64 -13.90
C ALA A 2 -6.82 -26.88 -14.77
N ASP A 3 -7.68 -26.09 -14.13
CA ASP A 3 -8.67 -25.19 -14.75
C ASP A 3 -7.99 -23.97 -15.42
N ALA A 4 -7.05 -24.23 -16.32
CA ALA A 4 -6.36 -23.20 -17.09
C ALA A 4 -7.27 -22.75 -18.25
N GLY A 5 -8.23 -21.86 -17.99
CA GLY A 5 -8.98 -21.18 -19.05
C GLY A 5 -10.36 -20.64 -18.70
N THR A 6 -10.90 -20.89 -17.50
CA THR A 6 -12.20 -20.35 -17.09
C THR A 6 -12.06 -18.96 -16.46
N PHE A 7 -12.91 -18.03 -16.89
CA PHE A 7 -12.94 -16.67 -16.32
C PHE A 7 -13.24 -16.76 -14.82
N GLY A 8 -12.31 -16.28 -13.98
CA GLY A 8 -12.40 -16.39 -12.52
C GLY A 8 -11.69 -17.60 -11.88
N ALA A 9 -10.95 -18.42 -12.64
CA ALA A 9 -10.17 -19.54 -12.11
C ALA A 9 -8.97 -19.11 -11.25
N SER A 10 -8.42 -17.93 -11.51
CA SER A 10 -7.31 -17.37 -10.73
C SER A 10 -7.83 -16.34 -9.72
N ARG A 11 -7.39 -16.46 -8.47
CA ARG A 11 -7.64 -15.50 -7.40
C ARG A 11 -6.31 -14.94 -6.92
N LEU A 12 -6.28 -13.64 -6.64
CA LEU A 12 -5.17 -13.02 -5.93
C LEU A 12 -5.01 -13.70 -4.56
N PRO A 13 -3.77 -13.90 -4.07
CA PRO A 13 -3.56 -14.43 -2.74
C PRO A 13 -4.18 -13.50 -1.69
N ALA A 14 -4.49 -14.06 -0.52
CA ALA A 14 -4.86 -13.26 0.63
C ALA A 14 -3.75 -12.26 0.94
N PHE A 15 -4.15 -11.03 1.27
CA PHE A 15 -3.24 -9.92 1.43
C PHE A 15 -3.50 -9.23 2.77
N SER A 16 -2.44 -8.71 3.38
CA SER A 16 -2.51 -7.91 4.60
C SER A 16 -1.67 -6.65 4.42
N GLN A 17 -2.20 -5.52 4.85
CA GLN A 17 -1.50 -4.23 4.86
C GLN A 17 -1.78 -3.57 6.19
N LEU A 18 -0.76 -2.91 6.72
CA LEU A 18 -0.85 -2.15 7.95
C LEU A 18 -0.22 -0.79 7.71
N ASP A 19 -1.02 0.25 7.90
CA ASP A 19 -0.58 1.63 7.78
C ASP A 19 -0.65 2.29 9.15
N MET A 20 0.36 3.08 9.47
CA MET A 20 0.46 3.76 10.76
C MET A 20 0.72 5.23 10.56
N ARG A 21 -0.06 6.06 11.25
CA ARG A 21 0.10 7.51 11.24
C ARG A 21 0.14 8.07 12.64
N ALA A 22 1.19 8.83 12.93
CA ALA A 22 1.31 9.65 14.13
C ALA A 22 1.28 11.13 13.73
N GLN A 23 0.56 11.95 14.49
CA GLN A 23 0.55 13.39 14.30
C GLN A 23 0.62 14.11 15.64
N TYR A 24 1.28 15.26 15.64
CA TYR A 24 1.31 16.17 16.77
C TYR A 24 1.00 17.58 16.31
N SER A 25 0.12 18.28 17.04
CA SER A 25 -0.31 19.63 16.73
C SER A 25 0.04 20.58 17.87
N PHE A 26 0.87 21.57 17.56
CA PHE A 26 1.14 22.74 18.38
C PHE A 26 0.05 23.77 18.11
N VAL A 27 -0.70 24.13 19.15
CA VAL A 27 -1.77 25.14 19.06
C VAL A 27 -1.35 26.35 19.88
N HIS A 28 -1.24 27.50 19.21
CA HIS A 28 -1.07 28.81 19.82
C HIS A 28 -2.25 29.71 19.43
N ASP A 29 -2.42 30.83 20.13
CA ASP A 29 -3.55 31.75 19.93
C ASP A 29 -3.59 32.38 18.53
N LEU A 30 -2.43 32.48 17.88
CA LEU A 30 -2.25 33.16 16.58
C LEU A 30 -1.86 32.20 15.45
N TRP A 31 -1.49 30.96 15.76
CA TRP A 31 -1.04 30.01 14.74
C TRP A 31 -1.15 28.57 15.23
N ARG A 32 -1.23 27.65 14.28
CA ARG A 32 -1.19 26.21 14.52
C ARG A 32 -0.15 25.56 13.63
N LEU A 33 0.69 24.72 14.22
CA LEU A 33 1.66 23.91 13.49
C LEU A 33 1.35 22.43 13.76
N ALA A 34 1.20 21.64 12.71
CA ALA A 34 1.05 20.20 12.82
C ALA A 34 2.20 19.50 12.09
N VAL A 35 2.81 18.51 12.76
CA VAL A 35 3.80 17.62 12.18
C VAL A 35 3.21 16.22 12.17
N TYR A 36 3.29 15.52 11.04
CA TYR A 36 2.81 14.16 10.92
C TYR A 36 3.86 13.26 10.27
N LEU A 37 3.89 12.03 10.76
CA LEU A 37 4.66 10.93 10.21
C LEU A 37 3.65 9.83 9.85
N ASP A 38 3.66 9.43 8.59
CA ASP A 38 2.78 8.41 8.05
C ASP A 38 3.64 7.35 7.36
N VAL A 39 3.48 6.10 7.79
CA VAL A 39 4.22 4.94 7.30
C VAL A 39 3.22 3.95 6.73
N GLN A 40 3.23 3.80 5.41
CA GLN A 40 2.42 2.80 4.73
C GLN A 40 3.18 1.49 4.57
N ASN A 41 2.43 0.38 4.53
CA ASN A 41 2.95 -0.98 4.44
C ASN A 41 4.01 -1.31 5.52
N VAL A 42 3.70 -1.03 6.79
CA VAL A 42 4.58 -1.30 7.95
C VAL A 42 5.04 -2.77 8.01
N LEU A 43 4.19 -3.70 7.55
CA LEU A 43 4.51 -5.13 7.53
C LEU A 43 5.54 -5.52 6.45
N ASN A 44 5.93 -4.58 5.57
CA ASN A 44 6.78 -4.82 4.40
C ASN A 44 6.31 -6.02 3.58
N HIS A 45 5.00 -6.26 3.57
CA HIS A 45 4.46 -7.42 2.89
C HIS A 45 4.30 -7.06 1.43
N ARG A 46 4.98 -7.82 0.56
CA ARG A 46 4.93 -7.61 -0.88
C ARG A 46 3.66 -8.28 -1.41
N ASN A 47 2.53 -7.63 -1.17
CA ASN A 47 1.24 -8.08 -1.68
C ASN A 47 1.30 -8.17 -3.20
N GLN A 48 0.84 -9.28 -3.74
CA GLN A 48 0.68 -9.43 -5.18
C GLN A 48 -0.62 -8.71 -5.55
N GLU A 49 -0.52 -7.51 -6.12
CA GLU A 49 -1.71 -6.69 -6.46
C GLU A 49 -2.23 -7.02 -7.87
N VAL A 50 -1.35 -7.45 -8.78
CA VAL A 50 -1.73 -7.80 -10.16
C VAL A 50 -0.98 -9.06 -10.60
N HIS A 51 -1.75 -10.05 -11.11
CA HIS A 51 -1.24 -11.18 -11.86
C HIS A 51 -1.20 -10.83 -13.35
N LEU A 52 -0.01 -10.74 -13.93
CA LEU A 52 0.15 -10.60 -15.37
C LEU A 52 0.08 -11.99 -16.01
N PHE A 53 -0.94 -12.21 -16.84
CA PHE A 53 -1.04 -13.42 -17.67
C PHE A 53 -0.44 -13.13 -19.04
N ASP A 54 0.49 -13.96 -19.51
CA ASP A 54 0.87 -14.00 -20.92
C ASP A 54 -0.31 -14.51 -21.78
N TYR A 55 -0.31 -14.24 -23.09
CA TYR A 55 -1.29 -14.74 -24.06
C TYR A 55 -1.42 -16.28 -24.03
N ARG A 56 -0.35 -16.98 -23.63
CA ARG A 56 -0.30 -18.44 -23.45
C ARG A 56 -0.63 -18.91 -22.03
N TYR A 57 -1.06 -18.02 -21.15
CA TYR A 57 -1.27 -18.29 -19.71
C TYR A 57 -0.05 -18.98 -19.06
N ARG A 58 1.16 -18.64 -19.51
CA ARG A 58 2.42 -19.21 -19.02
C ARG A 58 3.34 -18.10 -18.52
N SER A 59 3.69 -18.21 -17.24
CA SER A 59 4.66 -17.40 -16.48
C SER A 59 4.16 -16.09 -15.88
N ASP A 60 4.14 -16.13 -14.55
CA ASP A 60 3.85 -15.11 -13.56
C ASP A 60 4.91 -14.01 -13.48
N GLY A 61 4.52 -12.78 -13.81
CA GLY A 61 5.13 -11.59 -13.26
C GLY A 61 4.19 -10.98 -12.21
N TYR A 62 4.61 -10.88 -10.96
CA TYR A 62 3.83 -10.18 -9.94
C TYR A 62 4.26 -8.72 -9.88
N ILE A 63 3.30 -7.82 -10.06
CA ILE A 63 3.48 -6.43 -9.63
C ILE A 63 3.23 -6.43 -8.12
N GLY A 64 4.30 -6.23 -7.36
CA GLY A 64 4.20 -6.09 -5.92
C GLY A 64 3.55 -4.76 -5.55
N GLY A 65 2.78 -4.74 -4.47
CA GLY A 65 2.27 -3.52 -3.87
C GLY A 65 3.38 -2.62 -3.36
N LEU A 66 2.99 -1.42 -2.91
CA LEU A 66 3.91 -0.38 -2.45
C LEU A 66 4.92 -0.94 -1.41
N PRO A 67 6.22 -0.63 -1.52
CA PRO A 67 7.18 -0.93 -0.46
C PRO A 67 6.82 -0.12 0.80
N ILE A 68 7.55 -0.34 1.91
CA ILE A 68 7.41 0.54 3.08
C ILE A 68 7.60 1.99 2.61
N LEU A 69 6.57 2.82 2.81
CA LEU A 69 6.58 4.21 2.36
C LEU A 69 6.46 5.15 3.57
N PRO A 70 7.59 5.65 4.11
CA PRO A 70 7.56 6.68 5.12
C PRO A 70 7.35 8.05 4.48
N THR A 71 6.41 8.81 5.02
CA THR A 71 6.08 10.16 4.60
C THR A 71 6.06 11.08 5.81
N LEU A 72 6.80 12.18 5.72
CA LEU A 72 6.82 13.21 6.75
C LEU A 72 6.21 14.48 6.17
N GLY A 73 5.31 15.09 6.92
CA GLY A 73 4.70 16.34 6.50
C GLY A 73 4.48 17.32 7.63
N LEU A 74 4.37 18.57 7.21
CA LEU A 74 4.20 19.72 8.08
C LEU A 74 3.06 20.58 7.55
N LYS A 75 2.20 21.06 8.43
CA LYS A 75 1.09 21.95 8.12
C LYS A 75 1.11 23.13 9.08
N ALA A 76 1.24 24.34 8.54
CA ALA A 76 1.08 25.57 9.29
C ALA A 76 -0.27 26.23 8.94
N SER A 77 -0.89 26.89 9.91
CA SER A 77 -2.11 27.69 9.73
C SER A 77 -1.99 28.95 10.59
N PHE A 78 -2.42 30.09 10.06
CA PHE A 78 -2.31 31.43 10.65
C PHE A 78 -3.64 32.17 10.53
#